data_AF-A0A3B8WSY4-F1
#
_entry.id   AF-A0A3B8WSY4-F1
#
_cell.length_a   1.000
_cell.length_b   1.000
_cell.length_c   1.000
_cell.angle_alpha   90.00
_cell.angle_beta   90.00
_cell.angle_gamma   90.00
#
_symmetry.space_group_name_H-M   'P 1'
#
loop_
_entity.id
_entity.type
_entity.pdbx_description
1 polymer ?
#
loop_
_entity_poly.entity_id
_entity_poly.type
_entity_poly.pdbx_seq_one_letter_code
_entity_poly.pdbx_strand_id
1 'polypeptide(L)' 'HKDELKDFAEVGLCGTAAVISPIGQIDDHGTKINVPAGMEKIGPVLGKLRDTLTGIQMGIEKAPEGWIYEIK' A
#
# COMPACT_ATOMS: atom_id res chain seq x y z
N HIS A 1 -5.22 7.89 -19.27
CA HIS A 1 -4.51 8.64 -18.22
C HIS A 1 -3.35 7.84 -17.63
N LYS A 2 -2.56 7.09 -18.42
CA LYS A 2 -1.40 6.35 -17.87
C LYS A 2 -0.20 7.28 -17.64
N ASP A 3 -0.19 8.44 -18.28
CA ASP A 3 0.91 9.39 -18.25
C ASP A 3 1.17 10.00 -16.87
N GLU A 4 0.16 10.03 -15.99
CA GLU A 4 0.26 10.56 -14.63
C GLU A 4 1.00 9.61 -13.68
N LEU A 5 1.18 8.33 -14.06
CA LEU A 5 1.79 7.32 -13.19
C LEU A 5 3.22 7.66 -12.77
N LYS A 6 3.93 8.43 -13.60
CA LYS A 6 5.29 8.93 -13.34
C LYS A 6 5.34 10.07 -12.32
N ASP A 7 4.20 10.72 -12.06
CA ASP A 7 4.11 11.89 -11.19
C ASP A 7 3.80 11.49 -9.74
N PHE A 8 3.45 10.22 -9.49
CA PHE A 8 3.22 9.71 -8.13
C PHE A 8 4.53 9.44 -7.40
N ALA A 9 4.62 9.91 -6.16
CA ALA A 9 5.76 9.66 -5.29
C ALA A 9 5.85 8.19 -4.81
N GLU A 10 4.68 7.56 -4.62
CA GLU A 10 4.55 6.19 -4.11
C GLU A 10 3.36 5.51 -4.81
N VAL A 11 3.48 4.21 -5.10
CA VAL A 11 2.40 3.40 -5.67
C VAL A 11 2.35 2.07 -4.91
N GLY A 12 1.15 1.58 -4.61
CA GLY A 12 0.96 0.34 -3.86
C GLY A 12 -0.26 -0.46 -4.32
N LEU A 13 -0.18 -1.78 -4.18
CA LEU A 13 -1.29 -2.72 -4.35
C LEU A 13 -1.84 -3.08 -2.96
N CYS A 14 -3.16 -3.05 -2.81
CA CYS A 14 -3.82 -3.49 -1.58
C CYS A 14 -4.66 -4.75 -1.84
N GLY A 15 -4.77 -5.60 -0.82
CA GLY A 15 -5.55 -6.83 -0.88
C GLY A 15 -5.47 -7.60 0.43
N THR A 16 -6.44 -8.47 0.70
CA THR A 16 -6.58 -9.15 1.99
C THR A 16 -5.31 -9.85 2.45
N ALA A 17 -4.60 -10.52 1.53
CA ALA A 17 -3.34 -11.22 1.85
C ALA A 17 -2.11 -10.30 1.85
N ALA A 18 -2.10 -9.26 1.02
CA ALA A 18 -0.96 -8.36 0.84
C ALA A 18 -0.93 -7.23 1.88
N VAL A 19 -2.08 -6.93 2.48
CA VAL A 19 -2.39 -5.69 3.19
C VAL A 19 -2.10 -4.47 2.32
N ILE A 20 -0.82 -4.12 2.19
CA ILE A 20 -0.28 -3.14 1.24
C ILE A 20 1.10 -3.65 0.76
N SER A 21 1.26 -3.82 -0.55
CA SER A 21 2.54 -4.12 -1.20
C SER A 21 3.00 -2.93 -2.05
N PRO A 22 4.19 -2.36 -1.81
CA PRO A 22 4.69 -1.25 -2.60
C PRO A 22 5.08 -1.71 -4.02
N ILE A 23 4.81 -0.86 -5.01
CA ILE A 23 5.20 -1.07 -6.41
C ILE A 23 6.38 -0.14 -6.72
N GLY A 24 7.52 -0.71 -7.08
CA GLY A 24 8.68 0.07 -7.54
C GLY A 24 8.77 0.27 -9.06
N GLN A 25 8.12 -0.58 -9.86
CA GLN A 25 8.12 -0.47 -11.32
C GLN A 25 6.82 -1.05 -11.90
N ILE A 26 6.29 -0.39 -12.93
CA ILE A 26 5.19 -0.87 -13.78
C ILE A 26 5.74 -1.11 -15.18
N ASP A 27 5.50 -2.29 -15.75
CA ASP A 27 5.81 -2.60 -17.16
C ASP A 27 4.50 -2.60 -17.96
N ASP A 28 4.37 -1.63 -18.87
CA ASP A 28 3.23 -1.50 -19.79
C ASP A 28 3.69 -1.79 -21.22
N HIS A 29 3.55 -3.05 -21.65
CA HIS A 29 3.92 -3.51 -22.99
C HIS A 29 5.35 -3.10 -23.41
N GLY A 30 6.32 -3.21 -22.49
CA GLY A 30 7.72 -2.84 -22.71
C GLY A 30 8.06 -1.39 -22.36
N THR A 31 7.06 -0.57 -22.02
CA THR A 31 7.28 0.77 -21.45
C THR A 31 7.41 0.64 -19.94
N LYS A 32 8.61 0.89 -19.42
CA LYS A 32 8.88 0.83 -17.98
C LYS A 32 8.64 2.18 -17.33
N ILE A 33 7.77 2.19 -16.32
CA ILE A 33 7.51 3.34 -15.47
C ILE A 33 8.08 3.03 -14.09
N ASN A 34 9.15 3.73 -13.71
CA ASN A 34 9.80 3.55 -12.42
C ASN A 34 9.17 4.50 -11.40
N VAL A 35 8.81 3.97 -10.23
CA VAL A 35 8.24 4.74 -9.12
C VAL A 35 9.39 5.16 -8.18
N PRO A 36 9.41 6.39 -7.65
CA PRO A 36 10.49 6.86 -6.78
C PRO A 36 10.71 6.00 -5.52
N ALA A 37 9.66 5.37 -5.00
CA ALA A 37 9.69 4.48 -3.85
C ALA A 37 9.05 3.12 -4.17
N GLY A 38 9.50 2.05 -3.50
CA GLY A 38 8.90 0.71 -3.61
C GLY A 38 9.76 -0.38 -4.23
N MET A 39 10.94 -0.07 -4.80
CA MET A 39 11.90 -1.09 -5.29
C MET A 39 12.67 -1.76 -4.16
N GLU A 40 13.28 -0.97 -3.27
CA GLU A 40 14.07 -1.50 -2.13
C GLU A 40 13.37 -1.27 -0.79
N LYS A 41 12.65 -0.16 -0.65
CA LYS A 41 11.97 0.25 0.58
C LYS A 41 10.59 0.79 0.25
N ILE A 42 9.65 0.49 1.14
CA ILE A 42 8.33 1.14 1.15
C ILE A 42 8.50 2.64 1.43
N GLY A 43 7.69 3.45 0.76
CA GLY A 43 7.67 4.89 1.02
C GLY A 43 7.02 5.22 2.36
N PRO A 44 7.27 6.43 2.91
CA PRO A 44 6.75 6.84 4.21
C PRO A 44 5.22 6.82 4.31
N VAL A 45 4.49 7.14 3.23
CA VAL A 45 3.03 7.19 3.26
C VAL A 45 2.44 5.79 3.23
N LEU A 46 2.87 4.94 2.30
CA LEU A 46 2.44 3.54 2.22
C LEU A 46 2.84 2.75 3.46
N GLY A 47 4.01 3.01 4.03
CA GLY A 47 4.46 2.40 5.28
C GLY A 47 3.51 2.71 6.42
N LYS A 48 3.17 4.00 6.60
CA LYS A 48 2.21 4.43 7.62
C LYS A 48 0.83 3.80 7.41
N LEU A 49 0.34 3.75 6.17
CA LEU A 49 -0.94 3.12 5.86
C LEU A 49 -0.94 1.62 6.19
N ARG A 50 0.15 0.94 5.88
CA ARG A 50 0.31 -0.49 6.17
C ARG A 50 0.31 -0.74 7.66
N ASP A 51 1.10 0.02 8.41
CA ASP A 51 1.26 -0.15 9.85
C ASP A 51 -0.03 0.20 10.61
N THR A 52 -0.75 1.25 10.23
CA THR A 52 -2.05 1.58 10.82
C THR A 52 -3.09 0.48 10.54
N LEU A 53 -3.16 -0.02 9.30
CA LEU A 53 -4.14 -1.05 8.95
C LEU A 53 -3.86 -2.39 9.66
N THR A 54 -2.59 -2.82 9.70
CA THR A 54 -2.22 -4.03 10.47
C THR A 54 -2.36 -3.81 11.97
N GLY A 55 -2.07 -2.62 12.48
CA GLY A 55 -2.28 -2.24 13.88
C GLY A 55 -3.74 -2.37 14.29
N ILE A 56 -4.67 -1.95 13.43
CA ILE A 56 -6.12 -2.15 13.63
C ILE A 56 -6.47 -3.64 13.62
N GLN A 57 -5.99 -4.39 12.63
CA GLN A 57 -6.28 -5.84 12.49
C GLN A 57 -5.78 -6.67 13.69
N MET A 58 -4.66 -6.26 14.28
CA MET A 58 -4.06 -6.92 15.45
C MET A 58 -4.60 -6.38 16.79
N GLY A 59 -5.51 -5.40 16.77
CA GLY A 59 -6.06 -4.78 17.99
C GLY A 59 -5.07 -3.90 18.76
N ILE A 60 -3.96 -3.50 18.14
CA ILE A 60 -2.95 -2.59 18.72
C ILE A 60 -3.41 -1.13 18.61
N GLU A 61 -4.01 -0.78 17.47
CA GLU A 61 -4.56 0.56 17.20
C GLU A 61 -6.09 0.57 17.28
N LYS A 62 -6.66 1.74 17.61
CA LYS A 62 -8.11 1.91 17.67
C LYS A 62 -8.72 1.81 16.28
N ALA A 63 -9.55 0.80 16.07
CA ALA A 63 -10.33 0.64 14.86
C ALA A 63 -11.45 1.69 14.74
N PRO A 64 -11.82 2.10 13.52
CA PRO A 64 -13.10 2.74 13.26
C PRO A 64 -14.28 1.84 13.67
N GLU A 65 -15.43 2.46 13.93
CA GLU A 65 -16.63 1.74 14.33
C GLU A 65 -17.06 0.71 13.26
N GLY A 66 -17.39 -0.50 13.71
CA GLY A 66 -17.86 -1.58 12.84
C GLY A 66 -16.78 -2.34 12.05
N TRP A 67 -15.50 -1.99 12.18
CA TRP A 67 -14.42 -2.67 11.46
C TRP A 67 -13.99 -4.01 12.07
N ILE A 68 -14.09 -4.15 13.39
CA ILE A 68 -13.69 -5.35 14.12
C ILE A 68 -14.93 -6.11 14.56
N TYR A 69 -14.95 -7.40 14.28
CA TYR A 69 -15.96 -8.34 14.76
C TYR A 69 -15.26 -9.44 15.55
N GLU A 70 -15.58 -9.54 16.85
CA GLU A 70 -15.05 -10.57 17.73
C GLU A 70 -15.80 -11.88 17.51
N ILE A 71 -15.07 -12.94 17.19
CA ILE A 71 -15.62 -14.30 17.07
C ILE A 71 -15.65 -14.93 18.47
N LYS A 72 -16.81 -15.46 18.87
CA LYS A 72 -17.00 -16.22 20.10
C LYS A 72 -16.85 -17.72 19.88
#